data_AF-A0A143BML2-F1
#
_entry.id   AF-A0A143BML2-F1
#
_cell.length_a   1.000
_cell.length_b   1.000
_cell.length_c   1.000
_cell.angle_alpha   90.00
_cell.angle_beta   90.00
_cell.angle_gamma   90.00
#
_symmetry.space_group_name_H-M   'P 1'
#
loop_
_entity.id
_entity.type
_entity.pdbx_description
1 polymer ?
#
loop_
_entity_poly.entity_id
_entity_poly.type
_entity_poly.pdbx_seq_one_letter_code
_entity_poly.pdbx_strand_id
1 'polypeptide(L)'
;MKKSRFTEAQIVAVLHEWDAGAKTADLVRRHGVTEQTLYRWKKKYGGLQVSEAKRLKALEEENRQLKRLVADQALNLQVVKDLLGKKW
;
A
#
# COMPACT_ATOMS: atom_id res chain seq x y z
N MET A 1 -14.40 -15.74 -18.37
CA MET A 1 -15.04 -15.54 -17.06
C MET A 1 -15.84 -14.25 -17.10
N LYS A 2 -17.08 -14.21 -16.59
CA LYS A 2 -17.85 -12.95 -16.50
C LYS A 2 -17.07 -11.94 -15.65
N LYS A 3 -16.98 -10.69 -16.12
CA LYS A 3 -16.42 -9.58 -15.33
C LYS A 3 -17.20 -9.48 -14.02
N SER A 4 -16.49 -9.48 -12.89
CA SER A 4 -17.10 -9.23 -11.58
C SER A 4 -17.77 -7.85 -11.60
N ARG A 5 -18.96 -7.75 -10.99
CA ARG A 5 -19.66 -6.48 -10.77
C ARG A 5 -18.88 -5.54 -9.84
N PHE A 6 -18.01 -6.09 -9.00
CA PHE A 6 -17.19 -5.36 -8.03
C PHE A 6 -15.72 -5.38 -8.41
N THR A 7 -15.06 -4.23 -8.27
CA THR A 7 -13.60 -4.11 -8.37
C THR A 7 -12.94 -4.61 -7.08
N GLU A 8 -11.65 -4.95 -7.15
CA GLU A 8 -10.91 -5.41 -5.96
C GLU A 8 -10.84 -4.33 -4.88
N ALA A 9 -10.67 -3.05 -5.27
CA ALA A 9 -10.71 -1.92 -4.34
C ALA A 9 -12.06 -1.80 -3.62
N GLN A 10 -13.18 -1.99 -4.33
CA GLN A 10 -14.51 -2.01 -3.70
C GLN A 10 -14.66 -3.17 -2.72
N ILE A 11 -14.15 -4.36 -3.07
CA ILE A 11 -14.19 -5.52 -2.19
C ILE A 11 -13.38 -5.26 -0.91
N VAL A 12 -12.16 -4.73 -1.04
CA VAL A 12 -11.29 -4.41 0.10
C VAL A 12 -11.93 -3.34 1.00
N ALA A 13 -12.59 -2.33 0.43
CA ALA A 13 -13.30 -1.32 1.21
C ALA A 13 -14.44 -1.91 2.05
N VAL A 14 -15.24 -2.82 1.47
CA VAL A 14 -16.31 -3.51 2.21
C VAL A 14 -15.74 -4.40 3.32
N LEU A 15 -14.63 -5.09 3.08
CA LEU A 15 -13.96 -5.89 4.11
C LEU A 15 -13.38 -5.02 5.23
N HIS A 16 -12.89 -3.82 4.92
CA HIS A 16 -12.43 -2.86 5.92
C HIS A 16 -13.55 -2.44 6.86
N GLU A 17 -14.73 -2.11 6.32
CA GLU A 17 -15.90 -1.78 7.15
C GLU A 17 -16.28 -2.95 8.06
N TRP A 18 -16.18 -4.19 7.55
CA TRP A 18 -16.42 -5.39 8.35
C TRP A 18 -15.39 -5.55 9.47
N ASP A 19 -14.10 -5.39 9.18
CA ASP A 19 -13.02 -5.51 10.17
C ASP A 19 -13.05 -4.35 11.19
N ALA A 20 -13.61 -3.20 10.82
CA ALA A 20 -13.89 -2.08 11.72
C ALA A 20 -15.14 -2.30 12.62
N GLY A 21 -15.81 -3.46 12.50
CA GLY A 21 -16.92 -3.85 13.38
C GLY A 21 -18.32 -3.65 12.81
N ALA A 22 -18.47 -3.32 11.52
CA ALA A 22 -19.79 -3.28 10.91
C ALA A 22 -20.46 -4.66 10.92
N LYS A 23 -21.77 -4.69 11.20
CA LYS A 23 -22.54 -5.94 11.23
C LYS A 23 -22.70 -6.50 9.82
N THR A 24 -22.53 -7.81 9.68
CA THR A 24 -22.65 -8.53 8.40
C THR A 24 -24.00 -8.25 7.70
N ALA A 25 -25.09 -8.21 8.46
CA ALA A 25 -26.43 -7.94 7.92
C ALA A 25 -26.54 -6.56 7.25
N ASP A 26 -25.85 -5.55 7.78
CA ASP A 26 -25.87 -4.19 7.24
C ASP A 26 -25.02 -4.09 5.97
N LEU A 27 -23.89 -4.80 5.94
CA LEU A 27 -23.03 -4.87 4.75
C LEU A 27 -23.71 -5.58 3.58
N VAL A 28 -24.40 -6.70 3.86
CA VAL A 28 -25.21 -7.45 2.88
C VAL A 28 -26.26 -6.54 2.23
N ARG A 29 -27.00 -5.78 3.05
CA ARG A 29 -28.04 -4.87 2.56
C ARG A 29 -27.46 -3.68 1.80
N ARG A 30 -26.47 -2.98 2.36
CA ARG A 30 -25.90 -1.75 1.76
C ARG A 30 -25.21 -2.02 0.42
N HIS A 31 -24.48 -3.12 0.30
CA HIS A 31 -23.71 -3.42 -0.91
C HIS A 31 -24.44 -4.37 -1.88
N GLY A 32 -25.62 -4.88 -1.50
CA GLY A 32 -26.42 -5.79 -2.33
C GLY A 32 -25.65 -7.08 -2.65
N VAL A 33 -25.04 -7.68 -1.62
CA VAL A 33 -24.25 -8.91 -1.71
C VAL A 33 -24.77 -9.94 -0.71
N THR A 34 -24.56 -11.22 -0.98
CA THR A 34 -24.91 -12.25 0.01
C THR A 34 -23.86 -12.37 1.10
N GLU A 35 -24.25 -12.86 2.27
CA GLU A 35 -23.31 -13.14 3.36
C GLU A 35 -22.21 -14.12 2.92
N GLN A 36 -22.56 -15.14 2.13
CA GLN A 36 -21.61 -16.07 1.53
C GLN A 36 -20.56 -15.36 0.65
N THR A 37 -20.96 -14.30 -0.06
CA THR A 37 -20.05 -13.49 -0.87
C THR A 37 -19.06 -12.74 0.00
N LEU A 38 -19.51 -12.17 1.12
CA LEU A 38 -18.62 -11.51 2.09
C LEU A 38 -17.57 -12.47 2.64
N TYR A 39 -17.96 -13.66 3.09
CA TYR A 39 -16.99 -14.65 3.59
C TYR A 39 -16.01 -15.11 2.51
N ARG A 40 -16.45 -15.30 1.27
CA ARG A 40 -15.55 -15.61 0.14
C ARG A 40 -14.56 -14.49 -0.12
N TRP A 41 -15.01 -13.24 -0.09
CA TRP A 41 -14.15 -12.08 -0.21
C TRP A 41 -13.15 -12.02 0.94
N LYS A 42 -13.59 -12.24 2.18
CA LYS A 42 -12.69 -12.25 3.36
C LYS A 42 -11.62 -13.33 3.24
N LYS A 43 -11.98 -14.53 2.77
CA LYS A 43 -11.01 -15.61 2.52
C LYS A 43 -9.98 -15.24 1.44
N LYS A 44 -10.40 -14.55 0.38
CA LYS A 44 -9.54 -14.23 -0.77
C LYS A 44 -8.72 -12.94 -0.57
N TYR A 45 -9.30 -11.94 0.07
CA TYR A 45 -8.79 -10.56 0.11
C TYR A 45 -8.57 -10.02 1.52
N GLY A 46 -8.96 -10.73 2.59
CA GLY A 46 -8.84 -10.25 3.97
C GLY A 46 -7.39 -10.00 4.42
N GLY A 47 -6.41 -10.66 3.81
CA GLY A 47 -4.98 -10.40 4.05
C GLY A 47 -4.38 -9.26 3.22
N LEU A 48 -5.12 -8.73 2.24
CA LEU A 48 -4.59 -7.77 1.27
C LEU A 48 -4.19 -6.47 1.97
N GLN A 49 -5.01 -5.96 2.90
CA GLN A 49 -4.68 -4.74 3.63
C GLN A 49 -3.40 -4.85 4.48
N VAL A 50 -3.22 -5.97 5.15
CA VAL A 50 -2.00 -6.23 5.93
C VAL A 50 -0.78 -6.28 5.01
N SER A 51 -0.92 -6.85 3.81
CA SER A 51 0.14 -6.87 2.81
C SER A 51 0.43 -5.49 2.21
N GLU A 52 -0.59 -4.67 1.96
CA GLU A 52 -0.44 -3.31 1.45
C GLU A 52 0.22 -2.39 2.49
N ALA A 53 -0.18 -2.47 3.76
CA ALA A 53 0.45 -1.72 4.84
C ALA A 53 1.93 -2.11 5.04
N LYS A 54 2.26 -3.41 4.93
CA LYS A 54 3.66 -3.89 4.95
C LYS A 54 4.45 -3.37 3.75
N ARG A 55 3.86 -3.41 2.56
CA ARG A 55 4.49 -2.90 1.32
C ARG A 55 4.74 -1.40 1.42
N LEU A 56 3.80 -0.62 1.95
CA LEU A 56 3.95 0.82 2.15
C LEU A 56 5.14 1.13 3.07
N LYS A 57 5.23 0.47 4.23
CA LYS A 57 6.37 0.63 5.15
C LYS A 57 7.71 0.27 4.51
N ALA A 58 7.75 -0.78 3.70
CA ALA A 58 8.97 -1.16 2.98
C ALA A 58 9.38 -0.10 1.95
N LEU A 59 8.42 0.46 1.21
CA LEU A 59 8.67 1.54 0.26
C LEU A 59 9.12 2.84 0.94
N GLU A 60 8.55 3.17 2.11
CA GLU A 60 8.98 4.32 2.90
C GLU A 60 10.41 4.16 3.42
N GLU A 61 10.78 2.96 3.87
CA GLU A 61 12.14 2.61 4.29
C GLU A 61 13.13 2.75 3.13
N GLU A 62 12.81 2.14 1.99
CA GLU A 62 13.64 2.21 0.79
C GLU A 62 13.81 3.66 0.31
N ASN A 63 12.74 4.45 0.30
CA ASN A 63 12.81 5.87 -0.05
C ASN A 63 13.73 6.65 0.89
N ARG A 64 13.69 6.35 2.20
CA ARG A 64 14.59 6.96 3.19
C ARG A 64 16.05 6.60 2.91
N GLN A 65 16.32 5.33 2.61
CA GLN A 65 17.67 4.86 2.28
C GLN A 65 18.19 5.50 0.99
N LEU A 66 17.36 5.57 -0.06
CA LEU A 66 17.71 6.21 -1.32
C LEU A 66 18.01 7.71 -1.14
N LYS A 67 17.19 8.43 -0.36
CA LYS A 67 17.43 9.85 -0.04
C LYS A 67 18.77 10.06 0.66
N ARG A 68 19.13 9.19 1.60
CA ARG A 68 20.42 9.25 2.29
C ARG A 68 21.57 9.02 1.32
N LEU A 69 21.49 7.98 0.49
CA LEU A 69 22.51 7.67 -0.50
C LEU A 69 22.73 8.82 -1.48
N VAL A 70 21.65 9.44 -1.96
CA VAL A 70 21.74 10.62 -2.84
C VAL A 70 22.39 11.80 -2.14
N ALA A 71 22.06 12.06 -0.86
CA ALA A 71 22.69 13.13 -0.09
C ALA A 71 24.20 12.90 0.10
N ASP A 72 24.60 11.68 0.45
CA ASP A 72 26.01 11.30 0.61
C ASP A 72 26.78 11.44 -0.71
N GLN A 73 26.18 11.01 -1.83
CA GLN A 73 26.74 11.20 -3.17
C GLN A 73 26.87 12.69 -3.54
N ALA A 74 25.84 13.49 -3.27
CA ALA A 74 25.88 14.93 -3.54
C ALA A 74 27.00 15.62 -2.75
N LEU A 75 27.18 15.25 -1.48
CA LEU A 75 28.27 15.77 -0.65
C LEU A 75 29.65 15.37 -1.21
N ASN A 76 29.83 14.11 -1.60
CA ASN A 76 31.09 13.64 -2.20
C ASN A 76 31.40 14.37 -3.51
N LEU A 77 30.40 14.56 -4.37
CA LEU A 77 30.56 15.33 -5.61
C LEU A 77 30.96 16.78 -5.35
N GLN A 78 30.39 17.40 -4.30
CA GLN A 78 30.78 18.76 -3.90
C GLN A 78 32.24 18.80 -3.46
N VAL A 79 32.67 17.87 -2.59
CA VAL A 79 34.06 17.79 -2.14
C VAL A 79 35.02 17.60 -3.32
N VAL A 80 34.71 16.70 -4.25
CA VAL A 80 35.53 16.47 -5.45
C VAL A 80 35.64 17.73 -6.31
N LYS A 81 34.53 18.44 -6.52
CA LYS A 81 34.53 19.71 -7.26
C LYS A 81 35.37 20.78 -6.57
N ASP A 82 35.25 20.92 -5.26
CA ASP A 82 36.01 21.90 -4.48
C ASP A 82 37.52 21.62 -4.51
N LEU A 83 37.91 20.34 -4.47
CA LEU A 83 39.31 19.91 -4.59
C LEU A 83 39.87 20.15 -6.00
N LEU A 84 39.09 19.88 -7.04
CA LEU A 84 39.50 20.10 -8.43
C LEU A 84 39.55 21.59 -8.79
N GLY A 85 38.62 22.40 -8.27
CA GLY A 85 38.59 23.85 -8.45
C GLY A 85 39.68 24.61 -7.69
N LYS A 86 40.33 23.97 -6.71
CA LYS A 86 41.51 24.51 -5.99
C LYS A 86 42.84 24.28 -6.73
N LYS A 87 42.83 23.68 -7.92
CA LYS A 87 44.01 23.67 -8.79
C LYS A 87 44.10 25.01 -9.53
N TRP A 88 45.02 25.85 -9.02
CA TRP A 88 45.78 26.93 -9.65
C TRP A 88 45.66 26.98 -11.17
#